data_AF-A0A3L7T0F7-F1
#
_entry.id   AF-A0A3L7T0F7-F1
#
_cell.length_a   1.000
_cell.length_b   1.000
_cell.length_c   1.000
_cell.angle_alpha   90.00
_cell.angle_beta   90.00
_cell.angle_gamma   90.00
#
_symmetry.space_group_name_H-M   'P 1'
#
loop_
_entity.id
_entity.type
_entity.pdbx_description
1 polymer ?
#
loop_
_entity_poly.entity_id
_entity_poly.type
_entity_poly.pdbx_seq_one_letter_code
_entity_poly.pdbx_strand_id
1 'polypeptide(L)'
;MSDETPRLHIDSDWKAQAQAEKERLAAKESARAQQPRSAPPLVGQPEHADQGDQGEPGEPGEMPPADFRGLIMTLGSQAMMGLGAYTDPQSGRVMIDLAGAQFAIDLLGVVEEKTRGNLAPDEVTEITEVLAQLRARFVHVAKMIHEQMQREAGNNMGMMGGGSDIAGSIGRGSGHTSPSGLIIPD
;
A
#
# COMPACT_ATOMS: atom_id res chain seq x y z
N MET A 1 14.59 -13.95 -39.19
CA MET A 1 14.79 -14.71 -37.95
C MET A 1 16.16 -14.23 -37.42
N SER A 2 16.38 -13.04 -36.83
CA SER A 2 15.68 -12.29 -35.75
C SER A 2 15.22 -13.25 -34.65
N ASP A 3 15.64 -13.20 -33.39
CA ASP A 3 16.51 -12.34 -32.58
C ASP A 3 16.95 -13.19 -31.35
N GLU A 4 18.21 -13.12 -30.91
CA GLU A 4 18.63 -12.44 -29.67
C GLU A 4 18.40 -13.25 -28.37
N THR A 5 19.48 -13.85 -27.85
CA THR A 5 19.55 -14.29 -26.44
C THR A 5 20.53 -13.35 -25.73
N PRO A 6 20.08 -12.52 -24.78
CA PRO A 6 20.95 -11.52 -24.16
C PRO A 6 21.96 -12.20 -23.23
N ARG A 7 23.26 -12.07 -23.57
CA ARG A 7 24.36 -12.43 -22.66
C ARG A 7 24.47 -11.31 -21.62
N LEU A 8 24.28 -11.65 -20.35
CA LEU A 8 24.56 -10.76 -19.23
C LEU A 8 26.04 -10.31 -19.25
N HIS A 9 26.26 -9.03 -19.56
CA HIS A 9 27.51 -8.33 -19.31
C HIS A 9 27.47 -7.82 -17.86
N ILE A 10 28.18 -8.50 -16.97
CA ILE A 10 28.40 -8.01 -15.60
C ILE A 10 29.65 -7.13 -15.65
N ASP A 11 29.40 -5.82 -15.60
CA ASP A 11 30.38 -4.75 -15.80
C ASP A 11 31.54 -4.80 -14.82
N SER A 12 32.75 -4.63 -15.35
CA SER A 12 33.98 -4.37 -14.60
C SER A 12 34.07 -2.93 -14.09
N ASP A 13 33.02 -2.11 -14.27
CA ASP A 13 33.01 -0.69 -13.92
C ASP A 13 32.51 -0.39 -12.48
N TRP A 14 31.91 -1.35 -11.78
CA TRP A 14 31.46 -1.11 -10.39
C TRP A 14 32.59 -1.12 -9.35
N LYS A 15 33.64 -1.92 -9.57
CA LYS A 15 34.78 -2.04 -8.64
C LYS A 15 35.65 -0.78 -8.60
N ALA A 16 35.75 -0.06 -9.72
CA ALA A 16 36.54 1.16 -9.80
C ALA A 16 35.89 2.33 -9.02
N GLN A 17 34.56 2.44 -9.06
CA GLN A 17 33.83 3.48 -8.31
C GLN A 17 33.87 3.23 -6.80
N ALA A 18 33.74 1.98 -6.35
CA ALA A 18 33.80 1.64 -4.93
C ALA A 18 35.16 1.96 -4.28
N GLN A 19 36.27 1.78 -5.02
CA GLN A 19 37.61 2.05 -4.51
C GLN A 19 37.87 3.57 -4.41
N ALA A 20 37.47 4.33 -5.42
CA ALA A 20 37.65 5.79 -5.46
C ALA A 20 36.84 6.50 -4.38
N GLU A 21 35.63 6.02 -4.05
CA GLU A 21 34.80 6.60 -3.00
C GLU A 21 35.35 6.29 -1.60
N LYS A 22 35.84 5.06 -1.39
CA LYS A 22 36.47 4.65 -0.12
C LYS A 22 37.72 5.46 0.20
N GLU A 23 38.53 5.75 -0.82
CA GLU A 23 39.76 6.54 -0.65
C GLU A 23 39.44 8.03 -0.40
N ARG A 24 38.41 8.57 -1.07
CA ARG A 24 37.93 9.94 -0.84
C ARG A 24 37.37 10.13 0.57
N LEU A 25 36.65 9.15 1.09
CA LEU A 25 36.11 9.15 2.45
C LEU A 25 37.24 9.05 3.49
N ALA A 26 38.20 8.15 3.28
CA ALA A 26 39.37 8.01 4.16
C ALA A 26 40.22 9.29 4.21
N ALA A 27 40.42 9.97 3.07
CA ALA A 27 41.14 11.24 3.02
C ALA A 27 40.38 12.36 3.79
N LYS A 28 39.05 12.40 3.65
CA LYS A 28 38.20 13.38 4.34
C LYS A 28 38.14 13.14 5.85
N GLU A 29 38.15 11.87 6.27
CA GLU A 29 38.17 11.46 7.68
C GLU A 29 39.53 11.74 8.32
N SER A 30 40.63 11.48 7.60
CA SER A 30 41.99 11.82 8.02
C SER A 30 42.19 13.34 8.18
N ALA A 31 41.67 14.14 7.26
CA ALA A 31 41.73 15.60 7.32
C ALA A 31 40.93 16.18 8.51
N ARG A 32 39.78 15.56 8.84
CA ARG A 32 38.96 15.94 10.00
C ARG A 32 39.58 15.50 11.33
N ALA A 33 40.33 14.40 11.35
CA ALA A 33 41.08 13.94 12.52
C ALA A 33 42.33 14.77 12.82
N GLN A 34 42.91 15.46 11.82
CA GLN A 34 44.11 16.30 11.97
C GLN A 34 43.80 17.78 12.26
N GLN A 35 42.52 18.20 12.27
CA GLN A 35 42.15 19.56 12.70
C GLN A 35 42.04 19.63 14.24
N PRO A 36 42.83 20.51 14.91
CA PRO A 36 42.66 20.76 16.34
C PRO A 36 41.30 21.42 16.59
N ARG A 37 40.46 20.78 17.41
CA ARG A 37 39.16 21.30 17.89
C ARG A 37 39.36 22.66 18.55
N SER A 38 39.06 23.73 17.83
CA SER A 38 38.91 25.08 18.35
C SER A 38 37.41 25.39 18.37
N ALA A 39 36.80 25.26 19.54
CA ALA A 39 35.41 25.65 19.76
C ALA A 39 35.31 27.18 19.92
N PRO A 40 34.27 27.82 19.35
CA PRO A 40 33.74 29.07 19.88
C PRO A 40 32.38 28.85 20.61
N PRO A 41 31.96 29.79 21.48
CA PRO A 41 31.01 29.55 22.57
C PRO A 41 29.53 29.67 22.19
N LEU A 42 28.66 29.03 22.99
CA LEU A 42 27.21 29.25 23.02
C LEU A 42 26.86 30.68 23.49
N VAL A 43 25.97 31.39 22.79
CA VAL A 43 25.02 32.39 23.36
C VAL A 43 23.76 32.56 22.49
N GLY A 44 22.57 32.28 23.07
CA GLY A 44 21.24 32.93 22.88
C GLY A 44 20.59 32.94 21.48
N GLN A 45 19.28 32.79 21.25
CA GLN A 45 18.05 32.69 22.06
C GLN A 45 16.93 32.18 21.08
N PRO A 46 15.71 31.83 21.53
CA PRO A 46 14.73 31.00 20.83
C PRO A 46 13.69 31.80 20.04
N GLU A 47 13.39 31.41 18.80
CA GLU A 47 12.25 32.00 18.06
C GLU A 47 11.61 30.95 17.13
N HIS A 48 10.70 30.13 17.66
CA HIS A 48 9.61 29.59 16.84
C HIS A 48 8.30 30.08 17.44
N ALA A 49 8.05 31.36 17.18
CA ALA A 49 6.74 31.97 17.34
C ALA A 49 6.03 31.90 15.97
N ASP A 50 4.89 31.22 15.96
CA ASP A 50 3.67 31.55 15.23
C ASP A 50 3.80 32.37 13.94
N GLN A 51 3.53 31.73 12.81
CA GLN A 51 2.94 32.38 11.65
C GLN A 51 2.23 31.36 10.78
N GLY A 52 0.89 31.41 10.81
CA GLY A 52 0.07 30.83 9.76
C GLY A 52 0.40 31.51 8.44
N ASP A 53 1.03 30.77 7.54
CA ASP A 53 1.30 31.22 6.18
C ASP A 53 0.23 30.66 5.24
N GLN A 54 -0.45 31.59 4.59
CA GLN A 54 -1.51 31.33 3.63
C GLN A 54 -0.84 30.92 2.32
N GLY A 55 -1.26 29.77 1.78
CA GLY A 55 -0.63 29.15 0.62
C GLY A 55 -0.42 30.09 -0.57
N GLU A 56 0.85 30.32 -0.89
CA GLU A 56 1.28 30.67 -2.23
C GLU A 56 1.20 29.43 -3.12
N PRO A 57 0.68 29.51 -4.36
CA PRO A 57 0.76 28.41 -5.32
C PRO A 57 2.22 28.31 -5.79
N GLY A 58 2.99 27.44 -5.14
CA GLY A 58 4.40 27.19 -5.44
C GLY A 58 4.63 26.80 -6.91
N GLU A 59 5.76 27.26 -7.45
CA GLU A 59 6.26 26.89 -8.78
C GLU A 59 6.25 25.37 -8.99
N PRO A 60 5.94 24.89 -10.21
CA PRO A 60 5.89 23.46 -10.49
C PRO A 60 7.31 22.85 -10.43
N GLY A 61 7.72 22.39 -9.25
CA GLY A 61 8.99 21.69 -9.09
C GLY A 61 9.50 21.51 -7.67
N GLU A 62 9.11 22.36 -6.71
CA GLU A 62 9.59 22.24 -5.33
C GLU A 62 8.60 21.44 -4.49
N MET A 63 9.05 20.28 -3.97
CA MET A 63 8.28 19.54 -2.98
C MET A 63 8.15 20.41 -1.72
N PRO A 64 6.97 20.43 -1.08
CA PRO A 64 6.78 21.18 0.14
C PRO A 64 7.80 20.75 1.21
N PRO A 65 8.20 21.66 2.12
CA PRO A 65 9.15 21.34 3.17
C PRO A 65 8.65 20.15 4.00
N ALA A 66 9.55 19.24 4.36
CA ALA A 66 9.21 18.10 5.18
C ALA A 66 8.98 18.53 6.63
N ASP A 67 7.76 18.33 7.13
CA ASP A 67 7.35 18.58 8.51
C ASP A 67 6.62 17.37 9.11
N PHE A 68 6.35 17.41 10.42
CA PHE A 68 5.71 16.31 11.14
C PHE A 68 4.31 16.01 10.58
N ARG A 69 3.55 17.07 10.28
CA ARG A 69 2.22 16.97 9.67
C ARG A 69 2.26 16.31 8.30
N GLY A 70 3.19 16.72 7.44
CA GLY A 70 3.43 16.13 6.12
C GLY A 70 3.81 14.65 6.21
N LEU A 71 4.61 14.27 7.21
CA LEU A 71 4.91 12.85 7.48
C LEU A 71 3.63 12.06 7.84
N ILE A 72 2.79 12.59 8.74
CA ILE A 72 1.51 11.95 9.10
C ILE A 72 0.61 11.80 7.88
N MET A 73 0.46 12.88 7.10
CA MET A 73 -0.41 12.89 5.92
C MET A 73 0.10 11.95 4.83
N THR A 74 1.42 11.83 4.66
CA THR A 74 2.03 10.89 3.71
C THR A 74 1.74 9.44 4.10
N LEU A 75 1.97 9.08 5.36
CA LEU A 75 1.67 7.72 5.85
C LEU A 75 0.16 7.44 5.87
N GLY A 76 -0.65 8.42 6.25
CA GLY A 76 -2.11 8.33 6.20
C GLY A 76 -2.63 8.12 4.79
N SER A 77 -2.05 8.80 3.80
CA SER A 77 -2.38 8.61 2.38
C SER A 77 -2.03 7.21 1.89
N GLN A 78 -0.87 6.66 2.30
CA GLN A 78 -0.49 5.27 1.99
C GLN A 78 -1.48 4.28 2.61
N ALA A 79 -1.89 4.48 3.86
CA ALA A 79 -2.90 3.66 4.51
C ALA A 79 -4.25 3.74 3.77
N MET A 80 -4.68 4.95 3.41
CA MET A 80 -5.93 5.17 2.68
C MET A 80 -5.90 4.59 1.26
N MET A 81 -4.74 4.61 0.59
CA MET A 81 -4.55 3.98 -0.72
C MET A 81 -4.71 2.46 -0.61
N GLY A 82 -4.08 1.83 0.39
CA GLY A 82 -4.23 0.40 0.63
C GLY A 82 -5.67 0.01 1.01
N LEU A 83 -6.38 0.85 1.75
CA LEU A 83 -7.81 0.69 2.08
C LEU A 83 -8.76 1.09 0.93
N GLY A 84 -8.22 1.68 -0.14
CA GLY A 84 -8.95 2.11 -1.31
C GLY A 84 -9.23 0.94 -2.24
N ALA A 85 -10.47 0.86 -2.74
CA ALA A 85 -10.83 -0.04 -3.80
C ALA A 85 -10.27 0.51 -5.12
N TYR A 86 -9.21 -0.11 -5.66
CA TYR A 86 -8.80 0.15 -7.04
C TYR A 86 -9.06 -1.07 -7.91
N THR A 87 -9.58 -0.83 -9.12
CA THR A 87 -9.80 -1.89 -10.10
C THR A 87 -8.49 -2.26 -10.77
N ASP A 88 -8.11 -3.53 -10.71
CA ASP A 88 -7.04 -4.07 -11.53
C ASP A 88 -7.46 -3.98 -13.03
N PRO A 89 -6.72 -3.25 -13.88
CA PRO A 89 -7.05 -3.11 -15.31
C PRO A 89 -7.05 -4.45 -16.06
N GLN A 90 -6.33 -5.46 -15.57
CA GLN A 90 -6.25 -6.77 -16.22
C GLN A 90 -7.38 -7.72 -15.81
N SER A 91 -7.74 -7.77 -14.52
CA SER A 91 -8.76 -8.69 -14.03
C SER A 91 -10.14 -8.06 -13.80
N GLY A 92 -10.24 -6.72 -13.81
CA GLY A 92 -11.48 -6.00 -13.50
C GLY A 92 -11.94 -6.15 -12.04
N ARG A 93 -11.14 -6.78 -11.18
CA ARG A 93 -11.46 -7.00 -9.77
C ARG A 93 -11.02 -5.80 -8.94
N VAL A 94 -11.84 -5.46 -7.96
CA VAL A 94 -11.48 -4.50 -6.92
C VAL A 94 -10.43 -5.14 -6.02
N MET A 95 -9.23 -4.57 -6.02
CA MET A 95 -8.11 -4.97 -5.19
C MET A 95 -8.01 -3.99 -4.02
N ILE A 96 -7.80 -4.55 -2.82
CA ILE A 96 -7.55 -3.81 -1.57
C ILE A 96 -6.26 -4.38 -1.00
N ASP A 97 -5.27 -3.52 -0.77
CA ASP A 97 -4.01 -3.92 -0.12
C ASP A 97 -4.13 -3.70 1.39
N LEU A 98 -4.76 -4.67 2.05
CA LEU A 98 -4.94 -4.62 3.49
C LEU A 98 -3.60 -4.72 4.23
N ALA A 99 -2.62 -5.45 3.68
CA ALA A 99 -1.32 -5.61 4.30
C ALA A 99 -0.51 -4.30 4.27
N GLY A 100 -0.47 -3.62 3.12
CA GLY A 100 0.13 -2.30 2.99
C GLY A 100 -0.56 -1.25 3.85
N ALA A 101 -1.90 -1.28 3.91
CA ALA A 101 -2.66 -0.40 4.80
C ALA A 101 -2.31 -0.61 6.27
N GLN A 102 -2.25 -1.86 6.73
CA GLN A 102 -1.88 -2.20 8.10
C GLN A 102 -0.47 -1.70 8.42
N PHE A 103 0.49 -1.97 7.55
CA PHE A 103 1.88 -1.55 7.76
C PHE A 103 2.00 -0.03 7.92
N ALA A 104 1.31 0.76 7.10
CA ALA A 104 1.32 2.21 7.21
C ALA A 104 0.68 2.72 8.53
N ILE A 105 -0.41 2.08 8.98
CA ILE A 105 -1.04 2.37 10.28
C ILE A 105 -0.12 2.03 11.45
N ASP A 106 0.54 0.87 11.38
CA ASP A 106 1.46 0.43 12.41
C ASP A 106 2.69 1.36 12.48
N LEU A 107 3.19 1.83 11.33
CA LEU A 107 4.28 2.79 11.27
C LEU A 107 3.88 4.14 11.88
N LEU A 108 2.67 4.64 11.64
CA LEU A 108 2.13 5.81 12.37
C LEU A 108 2.09 5.58 13.88
N GLY A 109 1.72 4.37 14.32
CA GLY A 109 1.76 3.99 15.74
C GLY A 109 3.17 4.00 16.33
N VAL A 110 4.18 3.56 15.57
CA VAL A 110 5.58 3.66 15.97
C VAL A 110 6.02 5.12 16.07
N VAL A 111 5.61 5.98 15.14
CA VAL A 111 5.89 7.42 15.21
C VAL A 111 5.29 8.01 16.49
N GLU A 112 4.01 7.78 16.77
CA GLU A 112 3.33 8.23 18.00
C GLU A 112 4.08 7.78 19.27
N GLU A 113 4.49 6.50 19.34
CA GLU A 113 5.21 5.96 20.49
C GLU A 113 6.58 6.63 20.67
N LYS A 114 7.34 6.80 19.58
CA LYS A 114 8.71 7.31 19.62
C LYS A 114 8.80 8.82 19.77
N THR A 115 7.77 9.56 19.41
CA THR A 115 7.72 11.02 19.58
C THR A 115 7.01 11.47 20.86
N ARG A 116 6.46 10.53 21.65
CA ARG A 116 5.75 10.84 22.89
C ARG A 116 6.58 11.71 23.84
N GLY A 117 6.00 12.83 24.26
CA GLY A 117 6.64 13.81 25.14
C GLY A 117 7.45 14.89 24.41
N ASN A 118 7.65 14.75 23.09
CA ASN A 118 8.28 15.76 22.24
C ASN A 118 7.28 16.49 21.33
N LEU A 119 6.04 16.05 21.29
CA LEU A 119 4.98 16.62 20.44
C LEU A 119 4.31 17.83 21.11
N ALA A 120 3.99 18.83 20.28
CA ALA A 120 3.10 19.92 20.66
C ALA A 120 1.64 19.41 20.83
N PRO A 121 0.77 20.11 21.58
CA PRO A 121 -0.59 19.63 21.88
C PRO A 121 -1.47 19.39 20.64
N ASP A 122 -1.28 20.20 19.61
CA ASP A 122 -1.90 20.08 18.30
C ASP A 122 -1.39 18.84 17.54
N GLU A 123 -0.08 18.61 17.53
CA GLU A 123 0.54 17.42 16.93
C GLU A 123 0.07 16.11 17.58
N VAL A 124 -0.08 16.10 18.91
CA VAL A 124 -0.65 14.96 19.65
C VAL A 124 -2.08 14.70 19.19
N THR A 125 -2.88 15.75 19.07
CA THR A 125 -4.28 15.63 18.66
C THR A 125 -4.36 15.11 17.23
N GLU A 126 -3.57 15.67 16.32
CA GLU A 126 -3.56 15.29 14.90
C GLU A 126 -3.18 13.81 14.70
N ILE A 127 -2.07 13.35 15.30
CA ILE A 127 -1.65 11.94 15.13
C ILE A 127 -2.66 10.96 15.74
N THR A 128 -3.22 11.29 16.91
CA THR A 128 -4.20 10.43 17.58
C THR A 128 -5.50 10.35 16.77
N GLU A 129 -5.99 11.46 16.23
CA GLU A 129 -7.19 11.47 15.39
C GLU A 129 -7.00 10.68 14.09
N VAL A 130 -5.87 10.88 13.40
CA VAL A 130 -5.55 10.15 12.18
C VAL A 130 -5.47 8.65 12.45
N LEU A 131 -4.75 8.23 13.50
CA LEU A 131 -4.67 6.83 13.89
C LEU A 131 -6.04 6.23 14.23
N ALA A 132 -6.89 6.95 14.97
CA ALA A 132 -8.22 6.47 15.33
C ALA A 132 -9.09 6.25 14.08
N GLN A 133 -9.10 7.21 13.15
CA GLN A 133 -9.87 7.12 11.91
C GLN A 133 -9.39 5.97 11.02
N LEU A 134 -8.07 5.84 10.83
CA LEU A 134 -7.49 4.79 9.99
C LEU A 134 -7.75 3.40 10.57
N ARG A 135 -7.56 3.20 11.88
CA ARG A 135 -7.84 1.92 12.56
C ARG A 135 -9.31 1.53 12.46
N ALA A 136 -10.22 2.48 12.67
CA ALA A 136 -11.66 2.23 12.52
C ALA A 136 -12.01 1.82 11.09
N ARG A 137 -11.46 2.53 10.09
CA ARG A 137 -11.68 2.22 8.68
C ARG A 137 -11.09 0.87 8.30
N PHE A 138 -9.89 0.54 8.77
CA PHE A 138 -9.25 -0.74 8.57
C PHE A 138 -10.12 -1.90 9.05
N VAL A 139 -10.62 -1.83 10.29
CA VAL A 139 -11.49 -2.87 10.86
C VAL A 139 -12.78 -3.00 10.06
N HIS A 140 -13.37 -1.89 9.62
CA HIS A 140 -14.58 -1.90 8.79
C HIS A 140 -14.33 -2.60 7.44
N VAL A 141 -13.26 -2.23 6.74
CA VAL A 141 -12.88 -2.83 5.45
C VAL A 141 -12.55 -4.32 5.61
N ALA A 142 -11.78 -4.69 6.64
CA ALA A 142 -11.44 -6.08 6.93
C ALA A 142 -12.69 -6.95 7.15
N LYS A 143 -13.71 -6.43 7.86
CA LYS A 143 -14.99 -7.11 8.04
C LYS A 143 -15.75 -7.28 6.73
N MET A 144 -15.84 -6.23 5.91
CA MET A 144 -16.51 -6.31 4.60
C MET A 144 -15.87 -7.36 3.69
N ILE A 145 -14.53 -7.39 3.62
CA ILE A 145 -13.77 -8.38 2.85
C ILE A 145 -14.06 -9.79 3.36
N HIS A 146 -14.03 -9.99 4.68
CA HIS A 146 -14.30 -11.29 5.29
C HIS A 146 -15.72 -11.80 4.97
N GLU A 147 -16.74 -10.93 5.07
CA GLU A 147 -18.11 -11.26 4.70
C GLU A 147 -18.26 -11.59 3.22
N GLN A 148 -17.60 -10.83 2.33
CA GLN A 148 -17.64 -11.09 0.90
C GLN A 148 -17.02 -12.45 0.56
N MET A 149 -15.86 -12.77 1.14
CA MET A 149 -15.22 -14.09 0.95
C MET A 149 -16.12 -15.23 1.44
N GLN A 150 -16.82 -15.06 2.57
CA GLN A 150 -17.77 -16.07 3.06
C GLN A 150 -18.97 -16.25 2.11
N ARG A 151 -19.52 -15.15 1.56
CA ARG A 151 -20.62 -15.20 0.59
C ARG A 151 -20.19 -15.90 -0.70
N GLU A 152 -19.00 -15.59 -1.20
CA GLU A 152 -18.44 -16.23 -2.39
C GLU A 152 -18.20 -17.74 -2.17
N ALA A 153 -17.63 -18.11 -1.01
CA ALA A 153 -17.42 -19.52 -0.65
C ALA A 153 -18.75 -20.30 -0.50
N GLY A 154 -19.76 -19.70 0.13
CA GLY A 154 -21.09 -20.29 0.26
C GLY A 154 -21.81 -20.46 -1.08
N ASN A 155 -21.70 -19.47 -1.97
CA ASN A 155 -22.31 -19.51 -3.30
C ASN A 155 -21.64 -20.57 -4.19
N ASN A 156 -20.31 -20.73 -4.11
CA ASN A 156 -19.58 -21.72 -4.89
C ASN A 156 -19.86 -23.17 -4.42
N MET A 157 -20.12 -23.39 -3.12
CA MET A 157 -20.47 -24.69 -2.56
C MET A 157 -21.88 -25.16 -2.99
N GLY A 158 -22.83 -24.23 -3.19
CA GLY A 158 -24.20 -24.54 -3.62
C GLY A 158 -24.31 -25.01 -5.09
N MET A 159 -23.40 -24.57 -5.97
CA MET A 159 -23.36 -24.97 -7.38
C MET A 159 -22.76 -26.37 -7.62
N MET A 160 -21.99 -26.91 -6.66
CA MET A 160 -21.35 -28.22 -6.79
C MET A 160 -22.19 -29.38 -6.22
N GLY A 161 -23.28 -29.08 -5.50
CA GLY A 161 -24.13 -30.06 -4.81
C GLY A 161 -25.41 -30.48 -5.55
N GLY A 162 -25.70 -29.90 -6.72
CA GLY A 162 -26.96 -30.11 -7.47
C GLY A 162 -26.92 -31.15 -8.59
N GLY A 163 -25.99 -32.11 -8.56
CA GLY A 163 -25.77 -33.08 -9.63
C GLY A 163 -25.67 -34.52 -9.14
N SER A 164 -26.73 -35.06 -8.54
CA SER A 164 -26.88 -36.51 -8.35
C SER A 164 -28.33 -36.90 -8.38
N ASP A 165 -28.86 -37.05 -9.60
CA ASP A 165 -30.00 -37.92 -9.89
C ASP A 165 -29.90 -38.37 -11.37
N ILE A 166 -28.86 -39.16 -11.69
CA ILE A 166 -28.94 -40.10 -12.82
C ILE A 166 -29.33 -41.47 -12.27
N ALA A 167 -30.60 -41.58 -11.87
CA ALA A 167 -31.23 -42.84 -11.51
C ALA A 167 -31.28 -43.75 -12.75
N GLY A 168 -30.44 -44.78 -12.75
CA GLY A 168 -30.57 -45.90 -13.68
C GLY A 168 -31.88 -46.63 -13.44
N SER A 169 -32.74 -46.70 -14.45
CA SER A 169 -33.75 -47.76 -14.54
C SER A 169 -33.75 -48.32 -15.96
N ILE A 170 -33.40 -49.60 -16.03
CA ILE A 170 -33.38 -50.44 -17.22
C ILE A 170 -34.81 -50.92 -17.44
N GLY A 171 -35.44 -50.52 -18.55
CA GLY A 171 -36.84 -50.88 -18.86
C GLY A 171 -37.04 -51.07 -20.36
N ARG A 172 -37.08 -52.34 -20.76
CA ARG A 172 -37.24 -52.90 -22.12
C ARG A 172 -38.66 -52.65 -22.65
N GLY A 173 -38.83 -52.25 -23.91
CA GLY A 173 -40.14 -52.32 -24.58
C GLY A 173 -40.29 -51.54 -25.88
N SER A 174 -40.28 -52.25 -27.02
CA SER A 174 -40.62 -51.78 -28.36
C SER A 174 -42.05 -51.23 -28.45
N GLY A 175 -42.29 -50.22 -29.29
CA GLY A 175 -43.64 -49.76 -29.62
C GLY A 175 -43.68 -48.57 -30.58
N HIS A 176 -44.33 -48.77 -31.72
CA HIS A 176 -44.33 -47.97 -32.95
C HIS A 176 -45.34 -46.78 -32.92
N THR A 177 -45.14 -45.82 -33.83
CA THR A 177 -46.09 -44.86 -34.46
C THR A 177 -46.26 -43.41 -33.97
N SER A 178 -46.25 -42.52 -34.96
CA SER A 178 -46.25 -41.04 -34.99
C SER A 178 -47.69 -40.42 -34.98
N PRO A 179 -47.94 -39.17 -35.45
CA PRO A 179 -48.01 -37.94 -34.63
C PRO A 179 -49.36 -37.18 -34.76
N SER A 180 -49.72 -36.34 -33.78
CA SER A 180 -50.77 -35.29 -33.84
C SER A 180 -50.62 -34.47 -32.54
N GLY A 181 -50.56 -33.14 -32.44
CA GLY A 181 -51.00 -32.02 -33.28
C GLY A 181 -51.80 -31.08 -32.36
N LEU A 182 -51.27 -29.87 -32.03
CA LEU A 182 -51.97 -28.65 -31.55
C LEU A 182 -50.90 -27.63 -31.07
N ILE A 183 -50.55 -26.57 -31.83
CA ILE A 183 -51.22 -25.28 -32.06
C ILE A 183 -51.26 -24.38 -30.82
N ILE A 184 -50.48 -23.30 -30.88
CA ILE A 184 -50.47 -22.11 -30.00
C ILE A 184 -51.24 -21.00 -30.74
N PRO A 185 -52.02 -20.13 -30.05
CA PRO A 185 -52.41 -18.83 -30.61
C PRO A 185 -51.66 -17.65 -29.98
N ASP A 186 -51.61 -16.59 -30.79
CA ASP A 186 -50.99 -15.24 -30.67
C ASP A 186 -51.30 -14.50 -29.36
#